data_AF-A0A833Z889-F1
#
_entry.id   AF-A0A833Z889-F1
#
_cell.length_a   1.000
_cell.length_b   1.000
_cell.length_c   1.000
_cell.angle_alpha   90.00
_cell.angle_beta   90.00
_cell.angle_gamma   90.00
#
_symmetry.space_group_name_H-M   'P 1'
#
loop_
_entity.id
_entity.type
_entity.pdbx_description
1 polymer ?
#
loop_
_entity_poly.entity_id
_entity_poly.type
_entity_poly.pdbx_seq_one_letter_code
_entity_poly.pdbx_strand_id
1 'polypeptide(L)'
;MYIDFMGTDAAIFRSLTKRNAVRTDQHNSKWLSEPMFVDAHVIPDGTDPNDAKIYFFFKEKLTDNSRSTKQIHSMIARICPNDTGGLRSLVNKWTTFLKARLVCSVMDEDGPETHFDELEDVFLLETDNPKDIMGAFSNSEMQMINQYCKDTRQQHQHGEESQKMRGDYGKLKALINSRKSRNRRNQLPEY
;
A
#
# COMPACT_ATOMS: atom_id res chain seq x y z
N MET A 1 -5.33 6.53 -11.13
CA MET A 1 -6.79 6.77 -11.12
C MET A 1 -7.47 5.68 -11.95
N TYR A 2 -8.73 5.34 -11.67
CA TYR A 2 -9.54 4.48 -12.55
C TYR A 2 -10.25 5.33 -13.60
N ILE A 3 -10.15 4.94 -14.86
CA ILE A 3 -10.62 5.73 -16.01
C ILE A 3 -12.00 5.27 -16.49
N ASP A 4 -12.46 4.10 -16.04
CA ASP A 4 -13.76 3.54 -16.37
C ASP A 4 -14.72 3.60 -15.16
N PHE A 5 -16.01 3.62 -15.45
CA PHE A 5 -17.06 3.61 -14.43
C PHE A 5 -17.07 2.30 -13.61
N MET A 6 -16.58 1.20 -14.20
CA MET A 6 -16.51 -0.10 -13.53
C MET A 6 -15.36 -0.21 -12.53
N GLY A 7 -14.42 0.75 -12.50
CA GLY A 7 -13.27 0.70 -11.60
C GLY A 7 -12.30 -0.45 -11.93
N THR A 8 -12.14 -0.78 -13.21
CA THR A 8 -11.25 -1.86 -13.68
C THR A 8 -10.09 -1.36 -14.52
N ASP A 9 -10.21 -0.17 -15.13
CA ASP A 9 -9.19 0.46 -15.94
C ASP A 9 -8.35 1.44 -15.10
N ALA A 10 -7.47 0.90 -14.27
CA ALA A 10 -6.48 1.71 -13.56
C ALA A 10 -5.38 2.20 -14.52
N ALA A 11 -5.12 3.50 -14.53
CA ALA A 11 -4.08 4.08 -15.37
C ALA A 11 -3.36 5.28 -14.75
N ILE A 12 -2.11 5.47 -15.20
CA ILE A 12 -1.43 6.76 -15.18
C ILE A 12 -1.59 7.35 -16.58
N PHE A 13 -2.20 8.54 -16.69
CA PHE A 13 -2.56 9.14 -17.97
C PHE A 13 -2.29 10.65 -17.98
N ARG A 14 -2.08 11.20 -19.16
CA ARG A 14 -2.05 12.65 -19.42
C ARG A 14 -3.05 12.96 -20.51
N SER A 15 -4.13 13.67 -20.17
CA SER A 15 -5.22 14.02 -21.11
C SER A 15 -5.34 15.52 -21.41
N LEU A 16 -4.97 16.40 -20.48
CA LEU A 16 -5.27 17.84 -20.54
C LEU A 16 -4.14 18.68 -21.17
N THR A 17 -3.61 18.25 -22.32
CA THR A 17 -2.55 19.00 -23.02
C THR A 17 -2.84 19.14 -24.51
N LYS A 18 -2.19 20.08 -25.20
CA LYS A 18 -2.21 20.16 -26.67
C LYS A 18 -1.57 18.94 -27.35
N ARG A 19 -0.85 18.11 -26.59
CA ARG A 19 -0.19 16.89 -27.08
C ARG A 19 -1.18 15.73 -27.09
N ASN A 20 -0.89 14.71 -27.89
CA ASN A 20 -1.63 13.45 -27.86
C ASN A 20 -1.71 12.90 -26.43
N ALA A 21 -2.85 12.31 -26.10
CA ALA A 21 -3.03 11.63 -24.82
C ALA A 21 -2.07 10.44 -24.74
N VAL A 22 -1.41 10.29 -23.59
CA VAL A 22 -0.49 9.17 -23.32
C VAL A 22 -0.91 8.50 -22.02
N ARG A 23 -0.88 7.16 -21.99
CA ARG A 23 -1.30 6.37 -20.82
C ARG A 23 -0.49 5.09 -20.62
N THR A 24 -0.67 4.45 -19.48
CA THR A 24 -0.19 3.07 -19.24
C THR A 24 -0.99 2.05 -20.07
N ASP A 25 -0.36 0.93 -20.39
CA ASP A 25 -1.01 -0.16 -21.13
C ASP A 25 -2.17 -0.76 -20.35
N GLN A 26 -3.31 -0.92 -21.03
CA GLN A 26 -4.55 -1.34 -20.39
C GLN A 26 -4.55 -2.86 -20.20
N HIS A 27 -5.09 -3.33 -19.07
CA HIS A 27 -5.19 -4.76 -18.75
C HIS A 27 -3.83 -5.51 -18.79
N ASN A 28 -2.75 -4.80 -18.49
CA ASN A 28 -1.39 -5.35 -18.48
C ASN A 28 -0.78 -5.23 -17.08
N SER A 29 -0.79 -6.33 -16.31
CA SER A 29 -0.28 -6.37 -14.93
C SER A 29 1.21 -6.05 -14.81
N LYS A 30 1.99 -6.19 -15.90
CA LYS A 30 3.39 -5.76 -15.93
C LYS A 30 3.53 -4.25 -15.79
N TRP A 31 2.53 -3.50 -16.24
CA TRP A 31 2.46 -2.05 -16.07
C TRP A 31 1.84 -1.72 -14.72
N LEU A 32 0.60 -2.12 -14.52
CA LEU A 32 -0.18 -1.84 -13.31
C LEU A 32 -1.03 -3.04 -12.89
N SER A 33 -0.92 -3.46 -11.64
CA SER A 33 -1.66 -4.61 -11.07
C SER A 33 -2.54 -4.16 -9.90
N GLU A 34 -3.83 -3.94 -10.19
CA GLU A 34 -4.82 -3.42 -9.22
C GLU A 34 -4.26 -2.30 -8.32
N PRO A 35 -3.70 -1.22 -8.90
CA PRO A 35 -3.01 -0.21 -8.12
C PRO A 35 -3.98 0.66 -7.31
N MET A 36 -3.60 0.97 -6.08
CA MET A 36 -4.21 2.00 -5.25
C MET A 36 -3.23 3.18 -5.18
N PHE A 37 -3.58 4.28 -5.84
CA PHE A 37 -2.72 5.46 -5.94
C PHE A 37 -2.75 6.29 -4.67
N VAL A 38 -1.57 6.73 -4.23
CA VAL A 38 -1.36 7.53 -3.02
C VAL A 38 -1.08 8.98 -3.42
N ASP A 39 0.04 9.24 -4.11
CA ASP A 39 0.41 10.60 -4.51
C ASP A 39 1.26 10.64 -5.81
N ALA A 40 1.48 11.84 -6.35
CA ALA A 40 2.40 12.09 -7.45
C ALA A 40 3.09 13.46 -7.35
N HIS A 41 4.40 13.48 -7.65
CA HIS A 41 5.22 14.69 -7.56
C HIS A 41 6.14 14.87 -8.77
N VAL A 42 6.40 16.11 -9.13
CA VAL A 42 7.43 16.47 -10.10
C VAL A 42 8.73 16.71 -9.34
N ILE A 43 9.77 15.92 -9.65
CA ILE A 43 11.08 16.01 -9.01
C ILE A 43 12.12 16.34 -10.09
N PRO A 44 12.87 17.46 -9.96
CA PRO A 44 13.99 17.77 -10.85
C PRO A 44 15.06 16.66 -10.80
N ASP A 45 15.59 16.25 -11.95
CA ASP A 45 16.69 15.27 -12.01
C ASP A 45 17.92 15.91 -12.65
N GLY A 46 18.71 16.59 -11.85
CA GLY A 46 19.87 17.36 -12.32
C GLY A 46 19.56 18.86 -12.44
N THR A 47 20.33 19.55 -13.29
CA THR A 47 20.31 21.01 -13.39
C THR A 47 19.45 21.54 -14.52
N ASP A 48 19.09 20.70 -15.50
CA ASP A 48 18.20 21.08 -16.60
C ASP A 48 16.73 20.86 -16.19
N PRO A 49 15.86 21.88 -16.27
CA PRO A 49 14.42 21.73 -16.04
C PRO A 49 13.76 20.64 -16.90
N ASN A 50 14.32 20.32 -18.07
CA ASN A 50 13.81 19.27 -18.96
C ASN A 50 14.08 17.84 -18.46
N ASP A 51 15.00 17.67 -17.51
CA ASP A 51 15.33 16.37 -16.96
C ASP A 51 14.39 15.93 -15.83
N ALA A 52 13.52 16.85 -15.38
CA ALA A 52 12.52 16.58 -14.35
C ALA A 52 11.68 15.33 -14.68
N LYS A 53 11.34 14.58 -13.64
CA LYS A 53 10.54 13.35 -13.74
C LYS A 53 9.31 13.50 -12.88
N ILE A 54 8.22 12.87 -13.29
CA ILE A 54 7.03 12.74 -12.46
C ILE A 54 7.09 11.38 -11.80
N TYR A 55 7.10 11.38 -10.47
CA TYR A 55 7.06 10.18 -9.64
C TYR A 55 5.64 9.93 -9.17
N PHE A 56 5.21 8.68 -9.20
CA PHE A 56 3.91 8.21 -8.73
C PHE A 56 4.12 7.19 -7.63
N PHE A 57 3.38 7.35 -6.55
CA PHE A 57 3.42 6.49 -5.38
C PHE A 57 2.09 5.78 -5.26
N PHE A 58 2.13 4.46 -5.11
CA PHE A 58 0.94 3.62 -5.09
C PHE A 58 1.27 2.27 -4.46
N LYS A 59 0.25 1.51 -4.10
CA LYS A 59 0.39 0.10 -3.71
C LYS A 59 -0.29 -0.82 -4.72
N GLU A 60 0.31 -1.96 -5.03
CA GLU A 60 -0.22 -2.96 -5.97
C GLU A 60 -0.59 -4.26 -5.26
N LYS A 61 -1.67 -4.90 -5.69
CA LYS A 61 -1.99 -6.27 -5.27
C LYS A 61 -1.33 -7.26 -6.21
N LEU A 62 -0.55 -8.17 -5.63
CA LEU A 62 -0.02 -9.34 -6.32
C LEU A 62 -1.03 -10.48 -6.20
N THR A 63 -1.72 -10.75 -7.30
CA THR A 63 -2.56 -11.94 -7.45
C THR A 63 -1.75 -13.08 -8.04
N ASP A 64 -1.82 -14.26 -7.43
CA ASP A 64 -1.35 -15.50 -8.05
C ASP A 64 -2.30 -15.94 -9.19
N ASN A 65 -1.90 -16.92 -10.00
CA ASN A 65 -2.73 -17.56 -11.02
C ASN A 65 -4.07 -18.07 -10.48
N SER A 66 -4.18 -18.30 -9.17
CA SER A 66 -5.39 -18.67 -8.45
C SER A 66 -6.35 -17.49 -8.11
N ARG A 67 -6.03 -16.25 -8.49
CA ARG A 67 -6.77 -15.01 -8.15
C ARG A 67 -6.92 -14.73 -6.65
N SER A 68 -6.18 -15.42 -5.80
CA SER A 68 -6.05 -15.04 -4.39
C SER A 68 -4.98 -13.95 -4.25
N THR A 69 -5.30 -12.88 -3.51
CA THR A 69 -4.32 -11.84 -3.17
C THR A 69 -3.27 -12.48 -2.26
N LYS A 70 -2.03 -12.54 -2.71
CA LYS A 70 -0.92 -13.13 -1.95
C LYS A 70 -0.21 -12.09 -1.11
N GLN A 71 -0.05 -10.88 -1.65
CA GLN A 71 0.73 -9.81 -1.03
C GLN A 71 0.38 -8.45 -1.64
N ILE A 72 0.49 -7.39 -0.84
CA ILE A 72 0.47 -6.00 -1.30
C ILE A 72 1.92 -5.53 -1.39
N HIS A 73 2.24 -4.68 -2.35
CA HIS A 73 3.56 -4.03 -2.44
C HIS A 73 3.41 -2.53 -2.59
N SER A 74 4.14 -1.78 -1.78
CA SER A 74 4.43 -0.36 -2.00
C SER A 74 5.29 -0.21 -3.26
N MET A 75 4.89 0.68 -4.15
CA MET A 75 5.52 0.89 -5.45
C MET A 75 5.79 2.37 -5.67
N ILE A 76 6.89 2.63 -6.37
CA ILE A 76 7.20 3.92 -6.97
C ILE A 76 7.30 3.72 -8.49
N ALA A 77 6.70 4.61 -9.26
CA ALA A 77 6.92 4.68 -10.71
C ALA A 77 7.36 6.07 -11.12
N ARG A 78 8.01 6.16 -12.27
CA ARG A 78 8.44 7.43 -12.87
C ARG A 78 8.11 7.48 -14.36
N ILE A 79 7.89 8.70 -14.86
CA ILE A 79 7.78 9.03 -16.28
C ILE A 79 8.50 10.35 -16.55
N CYS A 80 8.88 10.58 -17.81
CA CYS A 80 9.33 11.89 -18.27
C CYS A 80 8.11 12.75 -18.69
N PRO A 81 7.98 14.01 -18.22
CA PRO A 81 6.89 14.92 -18.61
C PRO A 81 6.78 15.12 -20.12
N ASN A 82 7.92 15.05 -20.82
CA ASN A 82 8.03 15.26 -22.26
C ASN A 82 7.82 14.00 -23.12
N ASP A 83 7.55 12.85 -22.52
CA ASP A 83 7.25 11.61 -23.23
C ASP A 83 5.97 11.76 -24.06
N THR A 84 6.05 11.53 -25.37
CA THR A 84 4.93 11.62 -26.33
C THR A 84 4.44 10.26 -26.81
N GLY A 85 4.96 9.18 -26.26
CA GLY A 85 4.75 7.83 -26.76
C GLY A 85 5.61 7.49 -27.98
N GLY A 86 5.53 6.24 -28.41
CA GLY A 86 6.34 5.73 -29.52
C GLY A 86 5.69 5.92 -30.89
N LEU A 87 6.52 5.94 -31.93
CA LEU A 87 6.08 6.19 -33.32
C LEU A 87 5.36 4.99 -33.96
N ARG A 88 5.77 3.76 -33.63
CA ARG A 88 5.23 2.51 -34.22
C ARG A 88 4.71 1.57 -33.14
N SER A 89 5.56 1.26 -32.17
CA SER A 89 5.19 0.57 -30.94
C SER A 89 4.89 1.60 -29.86
N LEU A 90 4.05 1.23 -28.88
CA LEU A 90 3.68 2.12 -27.77
C LEU A 90 3.09 3.47 -28.23
N VAL A 91 2.35 3.49 -29.34
CA VAL A 91 1.59 4.66 -29.77
C VAL A 91 0.61 5.05 -28.67
N ASN A 92 0.64 6.32 -28.26
CA ASN A 92 -0.14 6.87 -27.14
C ASN A 92 0.06 6.13 -25.80
N LYS A 93 1.22 5.46 -25.63
CA LYS A 93 1.61 4.80 -24.38
C LYS A 93 2.94 5.35 -23.88
N TRP A 94 3.14 5.39 -22.56
CA TRP A 94 4.40 5.87 -21.99
C TRP A 94 5.59 5.03 -22.49
N THR A 95 6.63 5.67 -22.99
CA THR A 95 7.90 5.01 -23.36
C THR A 95 8.93 5.08 -22.24
N THR A 96 8.72 5.98 -21.27
CA THR A 96 9.61 6.25 -20.14
C THR A 96 9.08 5.72 -18.80
N PHE A 97 7.97 4.97 -18.83
CA PHE A 97 7.40 4.36 -17.63
C PHE A 97 8.31 3.28 -17.08
N LEU A 98 8.74 3.47 -15.84
CA LEU A 98 9.49 2.49 -15.05
C LEU A 98 8.89 2.45 -13.65
N LYS A 99 8.85 1.26 -13.04
CA LYS A 99 8.42 1.08 -11.65
C LYS A 99 9.35 0.18 -10.86
N ALA A 100 9.39 0.39 -9.55
CA ALA A 100 10.15 -0.39 -8.59
C ALA A 100 9.36 -0.55 -7.28
N ARG A 101 9.66 -1.60 -6.53
CA ARG A 101 9.11 -1.82 -5.18
C ARG A 101 9.84 -0.91 -4.18
N LEU A 102 9.08 -0.28 -3.30
CA LEU A 102 9.58 0.34 -2.08
C LEU A 102 9.58 -0.72 -0.97
N VAL A 103 10.74 -0.94 -0.34
CA VAL A 103 10.86 -1.89 0.76
C VAL A 103 11.08 -1.10 2.05
N CYS A 104 10.09 -1.20 2.94
CA CYS A 104 10.21 -0.75 4.33
C CYS A 104 10.10 -2.00 5.20
N SER A 105 11.12 -2.29 5.99
CA SER A 105 11.15 -3.49 6.81
C SER A 105 12.03 -3.32 8.04
N VAL A 106 11.74 -4.14 9.05
CA VAL A 106 12.53 -4.23 10.28
C VAL A 106 12.91 -5.69 10.48
N MET A 107 14.20 -5.92 10.74
CA MET A 107 14.71 -7.20 11.21
C MET A 107 14.53 -7.29 12.72
N ASP A 108 13.83 -8.31 13.22
CA ASP A 108 13.84 -8.65 14.65
C ASP A 108 15.15 -9.40 14.98
N GLU A 109 15.73 -9.18 16.18
CA GLU A 109 17.07 -9.68 16.54
C GLU A 109 17.27 -11.20 16.35
N ASP A 110 16.21 -11.98 16.50
CA ASP A 110 16.18 -13.44 16.25
C ASP A 110 15.00 -13.88 15.37
N GLY A 111 14.36 -12.94 14.65
CA GLY A 111 13.06 -13.14 14.01
C GLY A 111 13.06 -12.98 12.48
N PRO A 112 11.95 -13.35 11.81
CA PRO A 112 11.75 -13.05 10.40
C PRO A 112 11.65 -11.54 10.17
N GLU A 113 12.07 -11.10 8.99
CA GLU A 113 11.92 -9.71 8.56
C GLU A 113 10.43 -9.34 8.45
N THR A 114 10.03 -8.26 9.13
CA THR A 114 8.66 -7.74 9.07
C THR A 114 8.61 -6.61 8.05
N HIS A 115 7.81 -6.76 7.00
CA HIS A 115 7.62 -5.75 5.96
C HIS A 115 6.40 -4.88 6.20
N PHE A 116 6.51 -3.60 5.87
CA PHE A 116 5.46 -2.59 5.89
C PHE A 116 5.12 -2.20 4.44
N ASP A 117 4.42 -3.09 3.75
CA ASP A 117 4.16 -2.99 2.31
C ASP A 117 2.88 -2.17 1.95
N GLU A 118 2.18 -1.62 2.94
CA GLU A 118 0.97 -0.82 2.73
C GLU A 118 1.31 0.68 2.82
N LEU A 119 1.71 1.26 1.70
CA LEU A 119 1.89 2.71 1.60
C LEU A 119 0.54 3.43 1.77
N GLU A 120 0.47 4.33 2.75
CA GLU A 120 -0.73 5.14 3.03
C GLU A 120 -0.56 6.61 2.63
N ASP A 121 0.64 7.18 2.81
CA ASP A 121 0.90 8.60 2.53
C ASP A 121 2.37 8.85 2.13
N VAL A 122 2.64 9.96 1.46
CA VAL A 122 3.97 10.39 1.02
C VAL A 122 4.11 11.89 1.23
N PHE A 123 5.23 12.31 1.83
CA PHE A 123 5.63 13.71 1.88
C PHE A 123 7.03 13.85 1.29
N LEU A 124 7.24 14.94 0.54
CA LEU A 124 8.57 15.30 0.06
C LEU A 124 9.20 16.31 1.01
N LEU A 125 10.38 15.96 1.53
CA LEU A 125 11.21 16.90 2.25
C LEU A 125 12.01 17.72 1.23
N GLU A 126 11.85 19.04 1.24
CA GLU A 126 12.68 19.94 0.45
C GLU A 126 14.09 19.96 1.04
N THR A 127 15.05 19.40 0.31
CA THR A 127 16.47 19.40 0.67
C THR A 127 17.27 20.19 -0.36
N ASP A 128 18.43 20.71 0.03
CA ASP A 128 19.33 21.47 -0.87
C ASP A 128 19.78 20.63 -2.09
N ASN A 129 19.66 19.30 -2.04
CA ASN A 129 19.94 18.38 -3.13
C ASN A 129 18.73 17.45 -3.39
N PRO A 130 17.98 17.62 -4.49
CA PRO A 130 16.83 16.78 -4.81
C PRO A 130 17.18 15.30 -5.07
N LYS A 131 18.46 14.98 -5.30
CA LYS A 131 18.96 13.60 -5.37
C LYS A 131 18.96 12.90 -4.01
N ASP A 132 19.03 13.67 -2.93
CA ASP A 132 18.91 13.14 -1.59
C ASP A 132 17.46 12.67 -1.35
N ILE A 133 16.44 13.20 -2.02
CA ILE A 133 15.03 12.76 -1.87
C ILE A 133 14.85 11.24 -2.14
N MET A 134 15.70 10.63 -2.98
CA MET A 134 15.68 9.18 -3.23
C MET A 134 16.62 8.37 -2.31
N GLY A 135 17.43 9.03 -1.49
CA GLY A 135 18.29 8.44 -0.45
C GLY A 135 18.06 9.00 0.97
N ALA A 136 17.00 9.78 1.19
CA ALA A 136 16.82 10.67 2.34
C ALA A 136 16.04 10.01 3.46
N PHE A 137 16.63 8.98 4.04
CA PHE A 137 16.53 8.92 5.47
C PHE A 137 17.96 8.98 6.00
N SER A 138 18.37 10.15 6.52
CA SER A 138 19.53 10.24 7.41
C SER A 138 19.39 9.19 8.51
N ASN A 139 20.49 8.73 9.13
CA ASN A 139 20.38 7.77 10.24
C ASN A 139 19.36 8.23 11.31
N SER A 140 19.23 9.53 11.55
CA SER A 140 18.20 10.12 12.42
C SER A 140 16.77 9.98 11.90
N GLU A 141 16.53 10.17 10.60
CA GLU A 141 15.21 10.01 9.99
C GLU A 141 14.83 8.53 9.83
N MET A 142 15.80 7.67 9.51
CA MET A 142 15.65 6.21 9.56
C MET A 142 15.32 5.78 10.99
N GLN A 143 15.96 6.38 12.00
CA GLN A 143 15.62 6.14 13.41
C GLN A 143 14.21 6.62 13.75
N MET A 144 13.77 7.78 13.25
CA MET A 144 12.40 8.26 13.48
C MET A 144 11.36 7.41 12.77
N ILE A 145 11.63 6.92 11.57
CA ILE A 145 10.74 6.00 10.85
C ILE A 145 10.74 4.64 11.51
N ASN A 146 11.89 4.11 11.90
CA ASN A 146 11.98 2.89 12.69
C ASN A 146 11.26 3.05 14.04
N GLN A 147 11.34 4.23 14.66
CA GLN A 147 10.64 4.54 15.90
C GLN A 147 9.13 4.66 15.66
N TYR A 148 8.68 5.33 14.60
CA TYR A 148 7.28 5.42 14.21
C TYR A 148 6.70 4.04 13.87
N CYS A 149 7.44 3.19 13.14
CA CYS A 149 7.07 1.80 12.88
C CYS A 149 7.01 0.99 14.18
N LYS A 150 7.94 1.19 15.13
CA LYS A 150 7.92 0.57 16.45
C LYS A 150 6.74 1.04 17.30
N ASP A 151 6.42 2.33 17.28
CA ASP A 151 5.33 2.94 18.05
C ASP A 151 3.97 2.53 17.46
N THR A 152 3.87 2.43 16.13
CA THR A 152 2.70 1.90 15.42
C THR A 152 2.50 0.41 15.75
N ARG A 153 3.57 -0.40 15.81
CA ARG A 153 3.53 -1.79 16.29
C ARG A 153 3.03 -1.87 17.74
N GLN A 154 3.51 -1.00 18.62
CA GLN A 154 3.04 -0.95 20.02
C GLN A 154 1.58 -0.51 20.12
N GLN A 155 1.13 0.45 19.32
CA GLN A 155 -0.28 0.86 19.29
C GLN A 155 -1.20 -0.25 18.77
N HIS A 156 -0.76 -1.05 17.79
CA HIS A 156 -1.52 -2.22 17.33
C HIS A 156 -1.53 -3.35 18.38
N GLN A 157 -0.44 -3.60 19.09
CA GLN A 157 -0.39 -4.57 20.20
C GLN A 157 -1.21 -4.12 21.42
N HIS A 158 -1.15 -2.84 21.79
CA HIS A 158 -1.92 -2.26 22.90
C HIS A 158 -3.40 -2.06 22.52
N GLY A 159 -3.71 -1.91 21.23
CA GLY A 159 -5.06 -1.90 20.67
C GLY A 159 -5.74 -3.26 20.72
N GLU A 160 -4.99 -4.36 20.56
CA GLU A 160 -5.48 -5.72 20.81
C GLU A 160 -5.64 -6.02 22.31
N GLU A 161 -4.78 -5.48 23.18
CA GLU A 161 -4.96 -5.64 24.64
C GLU A 161 -6.10 -4.78 25.20
N SER A 162 -6.37 -3.61 24.61
CA SER A 162 -7.43 -2.70 25.09
C SER A 162 -8.84 -3.05 24.60
N GLN A 163 -8.98 -3.98 23.65
CA GLN A 163 -10.27 -4.58 23.26
C GLN A 163 -10.46 -6.03 23.72
N LYS A 164 -9.60 -6.55 24.60
CA LYS A 164 -9.98 -7.72 25.38
C LYS A 164 -10.90 -7.27 26.51
N MET A 165 -12.19 -7.10 26.19
CA MET A 165 -13.27 -7.06 27.19
C MET A 165 -12.96 -8.14 28.22
N ARG A 166 -12.59 -7.70 29.44
CA ARG A 166 -12.30 -8.56 30.59
C ARG A 166 -13.64 -9.16 31.05
N GLY A 167 -14.17 -10.09 30.24
CA GLY A 167 -15.29 -10.92 30.59
C GLY A 167 -14.86 -11.81 31.74
N ASP A 168 -15.46 -11.59 32.90
CA ASP A 168 -15.29 -12.43 34.07
C ASP A 168 -15.80 -13.86 33.75
N TYR A 169 -14.89 -14.70 33.26
CA TYR A 169 -15.14 -16.11 32.92
C TYR A 169 -15.78 -16.87 34.10
N GLY A 170 -15.60 -16.39 35.34
CA GLY A 170 -16.30 -16.90 36.53
C GLY A 170 -17.80 -16.66 36.50
N LYS A 171 -18.25 -15.45 36.14
CA LYS A 171 -19.68 -15.10 35.99
C LYS A 171 -20.33 -15.82 34.82
N LEU A 172 -19.61 -15.96 33.70
CA LEU A 172 -20.10 -16.71 32.53
C LEU A 172 -20.29 -18.20 32.86
N LYS A 173 -19.35 -18.81 33.61
CA LYS A 173 -19.45 -20.21 34.04
C LYS A 173 -20.61 -20.44 35.02
N ALA A 174 -20.89 -19.48 35.91
CA ALA A 174 -22.05 -19.54 36.80
C ALA A 174 -23.40 -19.47 36.04
N LEU A 175 -23.50 -18.61 35.02
CA LEU A 175 -24.70 -18.51 34.18
C LEU A 175 -24.92 -19.76 33.31
N ILE A 176 -23.85 -20.32 32.73
CA ILE A 176 -23.91 -21.57 31.95
C ILE A 176 -24.33 -22.74 32.84
N ASN A 177 -23.83 -22.84 34.06
CA ASN A 177 -24.20 -23.89 35.01
C ASN A 177 -25.65 -23.73 35.51
N SER A 178 -26.13 -22.50 35.73
CA SER A 178 -27.54 -22.27 36.09
C SER A 178 -28.50 -22.60 34.94
N ARG A 179 -28.12 -22.35 33.68
CA ARG A 179 -28.90 -22.75 32.49
C ARG A 179 -28.91 -24.27 32.28
N LYS A 180 -27.77 -24.96 32.49
CA LYS A 180 -27.70 -26.43 32.43
C LYS A 180 -28.53 -27.11 33.53
N SER A 181 -28.63 -26.51 34.72
CA SER A 181 -29.49 -27.01 35.81
C SER A 181 -30.98 -26.84 35.50
N ARG A 182 -31.38 -25.72 34.89
CA ARG A 182 -32.80 -25.47 34.51
C ARG A 182 -33.30 -26.39 33.39
N ASN A 183 -32.46 -26.72 32.39
CA ASN A 183 -32.86 -27.64 31.32
C ASN A 183 -32.94 -29.12 31.74
N ARG A 184 -32.44 -29.49 32.93
CA ARG A 184 -32.52 -30.87 33.43
C ARG A 184 -33.81 -31.16 34.23
N ARG A 185 -34.68 -30.16 34.43
CA ARG A 185 -35.98 -30.32 35.12
C ARG A 185 -37.19 -30.55 34.20
N ASN A 186 -37.00 -30.55 32.87
CA ASN A 186 -38.11 -30.71 31.91
C ASN A 186 -38.13 -32.06 31.17
N GLN A 187 -37.61 -33.13 31.77
CA GLN A 187 -37.96 -34.50 31.35
C GLN A 187 -38.92 -35.10 32.38
N LEU A 188 -40.21 -34.91 32.14
CA LEU A 188 -41.26 -35.74 32.71
C LEU A 188 -41.44 -36.98 31.84
N PRO A 189 -41.77 -38.15 32.42
CA PRO A 189 -42.00 -39.38 31.66
C PRO A 189 -43.39 -39.34 31.03
N GLU A 190 -43.47 -39.57 29.72
CA GLU A 190 -44.73 -39.96 29.10
C GLU A 190 -44.98 -41.45 29.38
N TYR A 191 -46.23 -41.72 29.79
CA TYR A 191 -46.79 -43.02 30.21
C TYR A 191 -46.89 -44.03 29.06
#